data_AF-A0A317YLM5-F1
#
_entry.id   AF-A0A317YLM5-F1
#
_cell.length_a   1.000
_cell.length_b   1.000
_cell.length_c   1.000
_cell.angle_alpha   90.00
_cell.angle_beta   90.00
_cell.angle_gamma   90.00
#
_symmetry.space_group_name_H-M   'P 1'
#
loop_
_entity.id
_entity.type
_entity.pdbx_description
1 polymer ?
#
loop_
_entity_poly.entity_id
_entity_poly.type
_entity_poly.pdbx_seq_one_letter_code
_entity_poly.pdbx_strand_id
1 'polypeptide(L)' 'SKHCIIKSVHPNTLSAYRGFFGSKPYSKANTYLESVGKSPINWCESEA' A
#
# COMPACT_ATOMS: atom_id res chain seq x y z
N SER A 1 -15.98 -3.55 10.07
CA SER A 1 -14.94 -4.48 9.59
C SER A 1 -13.77 -4.44 10.57
N LYS A 2 -13.22 -5.59 10.99
CA LYS A 2 -12.07 -5.63 11.93
C LYS A 2 -10.72 -5.33 11.23
N HIS A 3 -10.65 -5.58 9.92
CA HIS A 3 -9.43 -5.45 9.11
C HIS A 3 -9.74 -4.79 7.75
N CYS A 4 -8.73 -4.13 7.19
CA CYS A 4 -8.75 -3.61 5.82
C CYS A 4 -7.95 -4.54 4.90
N ILE A 5 -8.54 -4.97 3.80
CA ILE A 5 -7.89 -5.80 2.78
C ILE A 5 -7.66 -4.94 1.55
N ILE A 6 -6.41 -4.73 1.17
CA ILE A 6 -6.01 -4.02 -0.05
C ILE A 6 -5.60 -5.09 -1.07
N LYS A 7 -6.22 -5.06 -2.25
CA LYS A 7 -5.93 -5.98 -3.36
C LYS A 7 -5.38 -5.18 -4.53
N SER A 8 -4.36 -5.71 -5.19
CA SER A 8 -3.80 -5.19 -6.44
C SER A 8 -3.29 -6.33 -7.31
N VAL A 9 -3.02 -6.04 -8.58
CA VAL A 9 -2.29 -6.95 -9.46
C VAL A 9 -0.88 -7.19 -8.89
N HIS A 10 -0.28 -8.36 -9.18
CA HIS A 10 1.06 -8.70 -8.72
C HIS A 10 2.12 -7.70 -9.27
N PRO A 11 3.13 -7.30 -8.48
CA PRO A 11 4.13 -6.29 -8.86
C PRO A 11 5.21 -6.78 -9.84
N ASN A 12 5.13 -8.01 -10.34
CA ASN A 12 6.15 -8.51 -11.27
C ASN A 12 6.08 -7.76 -12.62
N THR A 13 7.17 -7.78 -13.39
CA THR A 13 7.28 -7.06 -14.67
C THR A 13 6.21 -7.46 -15.68
N LEU A 14 5.78 -8.72 -15.69
CA LEU A 14 4.77 -9.25 -16.61
C LEU A 14 3.37 -8.64 -16.36
N SER A 15 3.03 -8.34 -15.11
CA SER A 15 1.68 -7.90 -14.72
C SER A 15 1.59 -6.49 -14.14
N ALA A 16 2.70 -5.87 -13.74
CA ALA A 16 2.66 -4.60 -13.01
C ALA A 16 1.95 -3.47 -13.79
N TYR A 17 2.21 -3.38 -15.10
CA TYR A 17 1.57 -2.42 -15.99
C TYR A 17 0.07 -2.65 -16.21
N ARG A 18 -0.44 -3.84 -15.86
CA ARG A 18 -1.85 -4.21 -16.00
C ARG A 18 -2.70 -3.84 -14.79
N GLY A 19 -2.13 -3.14 -13.80
CA GLY A 19 -2.91 -2.61 -12.67
C GLY A 19 -2.22 -2.60 -11.31
N PHE A 20 -0.93 -2.90 -11.20
CA PHE A 20 -0.16 -2.62 -9.98
C PHE A 20 0.23 -1.14 -9.93
N PHE A 21 0.83 -0.63 -11.01
CA PHE A 21 1.09 0.79 -11.14
C PHE A 21 -0.22 1.56 -11.12
N GLY A 22 -0.31 2.59 -10.27
CA GLY A 22 -1.55 3.34 -10.02
C GLY A 22 -2.48 2.75 -8.96
N SER A 23 -2.26 1.50 -8.50
CA SER A 23 -3.11 0.90 -7.45
C SER A 23 -2.93 1.54 -6.06
N LYS A 24 -1.82 2.25 -5.85
CA LYS A 24 -1.49 3.03 -4.64
C LYS A 24 -1.70 2.23 -3.33
N PRO A 25 -1.15 1.01 -3.19
CA PRO A 25 -1.43 0.17 -2.03
C PRO A 25 -0.83 0.74 -0.74
N TYR A 26 0.35 1.37 -0.83
CA TYR A 26 1.09 1.92 0.31
C TYR A 26 0.37 3.11 0.96
N SER A 27 -0.07 4.10 0.17
CA SER A 27 -0.82 5.24 0.70
C SER A 27 -2.21 4.84 1.19
N LYS A 28 -2.90 3.91 0.51
CA LYS A 28 -4.17 3.34 1.01
C LYS A 28 -4.01 2.67 2.37
N ALA A 29 -2.89 1.98 2.60
CA ALA A 29 -2.58 1.38 3.89
C ALA A 29 -2.40 2.46 4.97
N ASN A 30 -1.62 3.51 4.69
CA ASN A 30 -1.41 4.62 5.63
C ASN A 30 -2.70 5.39 5.94
N THR A 31 -3.53 5.69 4.93
CA THR A 31 -4.85 6.31 5.14
C THR A 31 -5.74 5.46 6.03
N TYR A 32 -5.72 4.13 5.86
CA TYR A 32 -6.46 3.25 6.77
C TYR A 32 -5.90 3.29 8.19
N LEU A 33 -4.57 3.22 8.36
CA LEU A 33 -3.94 3.30 9.68
C LEU A 33 -4.32 4.60 10.40
N GLU A 34 -4.21 5.73 9.71
CA GLU A 34 -4.60 7.04 10.23
C GLU A 34 -6.10 7.07 10.61
N SER A 35 -6.98 6.50 9.78
CA SER A 35 -8.43 6.44 10.07
C SER A 35 -8.78 5.63 11.32
N VAL A 36 -7.89 4.73 11.75
CA VAL A 36 -8.05 3.93 12.98
C VAL A 36 -7.14 4.39 14.12
N GLY A 37 -6.56 5.61 14.01
CA GLY A 37 -5.72 6.21 15.04
C GLY A 37 -4.35 5.55 15.22
N LYS A 38 -3.85 4.84 14.20
CA LYS A 38 -2.52 4.22 14.20
C LYS A 38 -1.53 5.05 13.40
N SER A 39 -0.27 5.00 13.80
CA SER A 39 0.80 5.66 13.05
C SER A 39 0.96 5.06 11.65
N PRO A 40 1.15 5.90 10.61
CA PRO A 40 1.43 5.43 9.26
C PRO A 40 2.80 4.76 9.17
N ILE A 41 2.99 3.92 8.16
CA ILE A 41 4.27 3.26 7.88
C ILE A 41 5.12 4.20 7.03
N ASN A 42 6.37 4.42 7.44
CA ASN A 42 7.38 5.02 6.57
C ASN A 42 7.92 3.94 5.62
N TRP A 43 7.64 4.09 4.33
CA TRP A 43 8.04 3.13 3.30
C TRP A 43 9.39 3.47 2.65
N CYS A 44 9.91 4.67 2.91
CA CYS A 44 11.25 5.04 2.46
C CYS A 44 12.27 4.32 3.34
N GLU A 45 13.33 3.78 2.74
CA GLU A 45 14.45 3.27 3.50
C GLU A 45 15.08 4.42 4.28
N SER A 46 15.22 4.23 5.60
CA SER A 46 16.06 5.11 6.42
C SER A 46 17.49 4.93 5.93
N GLU A 47 18.14 6.04 5.58
CA GLU A 47 19.46 6.10 4.93
C GLU A 47 20.50 5.11 5.47
N ALA A 48 21.33 4.60 4.55
CA ALA A 48 22.52 3.80 4.83
C ALA A 48 23.62 4.63 5.52
#